data_AF-A0A8H7GWN4-F1
#
_entry.id   AF-A0A8H7GWN4-F1
#
_cell.length_a   1.000
_cell.length_b   1.000
_cell.length_c   1.000
_cell.angle_alpha   90.00
_cell.angle_beta   90.00
_cell.angle_gamma   90.00
#
_symmetry.space_group_name_H-M   'P 1'
#
loop_
_entity.id
_entity.type
_entity.pdbx_description
1 polymer ?
#
loop_
_entity_poly.entity_id
_entity_poly.type
_entity_poly.pdbx_seq_one_letter_code
_entity_poly.pdbx_strand_id
1 'polypeptide(L)'
;MDANFEKYGSDDGTGGVDSLSEQRCAVCNDLECDNTNSIVYCDGCNIAVHQECYGVAFIPEGLWFCRRCMVNRGSAVSCAFCPSKTGAFKQLDNGMWSHVVCALWIREVYFANPVYLEPIEGVASIPRSRWTLVCYICKQKTGACIQCAARKCTQAYHVTCAKRAGLYMAMEKGVQGAVASNDTLKSYCDRHTPGHMDKETALEGIYKTRMFFRDSHSLSRKNDRLASERRQANRVNRFKWKTENGTPIAPQLFVEKVATILNSLKVGNEGLARMLRGLTDASSAKEINKEANFKKIGSAICRYWCLKREAKKGAPLIRIRALDYEFITPEPPTRPTTNAAEISSKESVSDKPEADDVPQMTDKVLFGHDLQQGFGEIDTSEFIGSRKTKVNCLAGSRNI
;
A
#
# COMPACT_ATOMS: atom_id res chain seq x y z
N MET A 1 11.24 -6.45 10.62
CA MET A 1 10.29 -6.92 11.64
C MET A 1 9.18 -5.90 11.80
N ASP A 2 7.93 -6.30 11.98
CA ASP A 2 6.81 -5.36 12.19
C ASP A 2 6.86 -4.76 13.59
N ALA A 3 7.11 -3.45 13.69
CA ALA A 3 7.29 -2.67 14.93
C ALA A 3 6.01 -2.55 15.81
N ASN A 4 5.05 -3.45 15.64
CA ASN A 4 3.82 -3.55 16.43
C ASN A 4 3.42 -5.00 16.76
N PHE A 5 4.25 -6.01 16.43
CA PHE A 5 3.91 -7.42 16.69
C PHE A 5 3.60 -7.67 18.16
N GLU A 6 4.50 -7.28 19.08
CA GLU A 6 4.35 -7.49 20.52
C GLU A 6 3.01 -6.94 21.07
N LYS A 7 2.59 -5.80 20.52
CA LYS A 7 1.37 -5.07 20.91
C LYS A 7 0.07 -5.71 20.39
N TYR A 8 0.09 -6.39 19.24
CA TYR A 8 -1.12 -6.79 18.50
C TYR A 8 -1.17 -8.27 18.07
N GLY A 9 -0.07 -9.01 18.22
CA GLY A 9 0.15 -10.31 17.58
C GLY A 9 0.22 -10.22 16.04
N SER A 10 0.14 -11.38 15.39
CA SER A 10 -0.01 -11.52 13.94
C SER A 10 -1.21 -12.41 13.61
N ASP A 11 -1.82 -12.25 12.42
CA ASP A 11 -2.84 -13.16 11.89
C ASP A 11 -2.43 -13.86 10.59
N ASP A 12 -1.34 -13.42 9.95
CA ASP A 12 -0.78 -14.01 8.73
C ASP A 12 0.64 -14.57 8.91
N GLY A 13 1.13 -14.60 10.14
CA GLY A 13 2.44 -15.16 10.48
C GLY A 13 3.60 -14.22 10.21
N THR A 14 3.39 -13.00 9.68
CA THR A 14 4.48 -12.02 9.56
C THR A 14 4.73 -11.30 10.89
N GLY A 15 6.00 -11.07 11.20
CA GLY A 15 6.45 -10.44 12.45
C GLY A 15 6.45 -11.38 13.65
N GLY A 16 7.31 -11.08 14.63
CA GLY A 16 7.35 -11.79 15.93
C GLY A 16 8.30 -12.97 16.06
N VAL A 17 9.18 -13.18 15.08
CA VAL A 17 10.26 -14.17 15.13
C VAL A 17 11.57 -13.54 14.68
N ASP A 18 12.66 -13.92 15.35
CA ASP A 18 14.00 -13.42 15.05
C ASP A 18 14.61 -14.10 13.82
N SER A 19 14.18 -15.34 13.54
CA SER A 19 14.61 -16.14 12.39
C SER A 19 13.45 -16.45 11.45
N LEU A 20 13.66 -16.32 10.14
CA LEU A 20 12.68 -16.68 9.11
C LEU A 20 12.22 -18.14 9.19
N SER A 21 13.08 -19.04 9.68
CA SER A 21 12.78 -20.46 9.91
C SER A 21 11.67 -20.74 10.92
N GLU A 22 11.22 -19.73 11.67
CA GLU A 22 10.14 -19.84 12.66
C GLU A 22 8.84 -19.14 12.17
N GLN A 23 8.80 -18.72 10.90
CA GLN A 23 7.64 -18.01 10.36
C GLN A 23 6.49 -18.98 10.02
N ARG A 24 5.43 -18.95 10.85
CA ARG A 24 4.24 -19.80 10.70
C ARG A 24 3.49 -19.55 9.40
N CYS A 25 2.92 -20.63 8.85
CA CYS A 25 2.06 -20.56 7.67
C CYS A 25 0.85 -19.62 7.89
N ALA A 26 0.66 -18.68 6.95
CA ALA A 26 -0.42 -17.69 6.97
C ALA A 26 -1.83 -18.32 6.99
N VAL A 27 -1.97 -19.59 6.58
CA VAL A 27 -3.27 -20.28 6.47
C VAL A 27 -3.53 -21.23 7.64
N CYS A 28 -2.72 -22.28 7.82
CA CYS A 28 -2.94 -23.27 8.89
C CYS A 28 -2.37 -22.86 10.27
N ASN A 29 -1.52 -21.84 10.34
CA ASN A 29 -0.78 -21.41 11.55
C ASN A 29 0.34 -22.37 12.03
N ASP A 30 0.70 -23.37 11.24
CA ASP A 30 1.71 -24.36 11.60
C ASP A 30 3.13 -23.97 11.16
N LEU A 31 4.12 -24.71 11.69
CA LEU A 31 5.54 -24.72 11.33
C LEU A 31 5.96 -26.03 10.65
N GLU A 32 5.22 -27.12 10.88
CA GLU A 32 5.57 -28.44 10.33
C GLU A 32 5.42 -28.46 8.81
N CYS A 33 6.51 -28.74 8.12
CA CYS A 33 6.56 -28.89 6.67
C CYS A 33 7.48 -30.06 6.26
N ASP A 34 7.23 -30.62 5.09
CA ASP A 34 7.97 -31.75 4.53
C ASP A 34 8.44 -31.44 3.09
N ASN A 35 9.08 -32.43 2.45
CA ASN A 35 9.64 -32.30 1.10
C ASN A 35 8.57 -32.20 -0.01
N THR A 36 7.31 -32.54 0.29
CA THR A 36 6.15 -32.43 -0.60
C THR A 36 5.33 -31.16 -0.36
N ASN A 37 5.36 -30.61 0.86
CA ASN A 37 4.50 -29.52 1.31
C ASN A 37 5.28 -28.38 1.99
N SER A 38 6.45 -28.05 1.45
CA SER A 38 7.36 -27.03 2.00
C SER A 38 6.74 -25.63 2.11
N ILE A 39 7.24 -24.82 3.04
CA ILE A 39 6.87 -23.40 3.19
C ILE A 39 7.52 -22.56 2.09
N VAL A 40 6.72 -21.77 1.37
CA VAL A 40 7.12 -20.83 0.33
C VAL A 40 6.91 -19.39 0.80
N TYR A 41 7.87 -18.51 0.50
CA TYR A 41 7.88 -17.10 0.91
C TYR A 41 7.64 -16.19 -0.30
N CYS A 42 6.71 -15.24 -0.19
CA CYS A 42 6.43 -14.31 -1.29
C CYS A 42 7.44 -13.15 -1.34
N ASP A 43 8.30 -13.08 -2.36
CA ASP A 43 9.29 -12.01 -2.53
C ASP A 43 8.69 -10.59 -2.50
N GLY A 44 7.45 -10.45 -2.96
CA GLY A 44 6.73 -9.17 -2.97
C GLY A 44 6.07 -8.73 -1.66
N CYS A 45 6.01 -9.56 -0.61
CA CYS A 45 5.38 -9.18 0.69
C CYS A 45 5.72 -10.06 1.91
N ASN A 46 6.68 -10.98 1.82
CA ASN A 46 7.16 -11.87 2.88
C ASN A 46 6.09 -12.70 3.64
N ILE A 47 4.92 -12.95 3.05
CA ILE A 47 4.00 -13.95 3.60
C ILE A 47 4.55 -15.36 3.37
N ALA A 48 4.43 -16.22 4.38
CA ALA A 48 4.83 -17.62 4.36
C ALA A 48 3.59 -18.52 4.21
N VAL A 49 3.61 -19.47 3.27
CA VAL A 49 2.52 -20.44 3.07
C VAL A 49 3.07 -21.82 2.69
N HIS A 50 2.49 -22.91 3.21
CA HIS A 50 2.74 -24.23 2.63
C HIS A 50 2.18 -24.29 1.20
N GLN A 51 2.80 -25.09 0.34
CA GLN A 51 2.36 -25.29 -1.04
C GLN A 51 0.86 -25.64 -1.12
N GLU A 52 0.44 -26.67 -0.39
CA GLU A 52 -0.95 -27.15 -0.38
C GLU A 52 -1.90 -26.16 0.31
N CYS A 53 -1.42 -25.42 1.32
CA CYS A 53 -2.21 -24.40 2.01
C CYS A 53 -2.63 -23.22 1.11
N TYR A 54 -1.97 -23.00 -0.02
CA TYR A 54 -2.25 -21.89 -0.94
C TYR A 54 -2.55 -22.33 -2.39
N GLY A 55 -2.38 -23.63 -2.68
CA GLY A 55 -2.58 -24.21 -4.01
C GLY A 55 -1.42 -23.93 -4.99
N VAL A 56 -0.18 -24.01 -4.50
CA VAL A 56 1.03 -23.90 -5.30
C VAL A 56 1.37 -25.29 -5.84
N ALA A 57 1.04 -25.55 -7.11
CA ALA A 57 1.26 -26.86 -7.74
C ALA A 57 2.73 -27.16 -8.09
N PHE A 58 3.58 -26.14 -8.16
CA PHE A 58 5.04 -26.28 -8.24
C PHE A 58 5.71 -25.01 -7.69
N ILE A 59 6.85 -25.17 -7.02
CA ILE A 59 7.75 -24.07 -6.66
C ILE A 59 8.64 -23.77 -7.89
N PRO A 60 8.72 -22.52 -8.37
CA PRO A 60 9.68 -22.14 -9.40
C PRO A 60 11.09 -22.05 -8.80
N GLU A 61 12.14 -22.30 -9.61
CA GLU A 61 13.54 -22.17 -9.19
C GLU A 61 13.97 -20.71 -8.90
N GLY A 62 13.13 -19.74 -9.27
CA GLY A 62 13.35 -18.31 -9.05
C GLY A 62 12.26 -17.67 -8.18
N LEU A 63 12.05 -16.36 -8.35
CA LEU A 63 11.16 -15.55 -7.52
C LEU A 63 9.71 -16.07 -7.50
N TRP A 64 9.11 -16.17 -6.31
CA TRP A 64 7.72 -16.55 -6.12
C TRP A 64 6.87 -15.38 -5.60
N PHE A 65 5.75 -15.13 -6.25
CA PHE A 65 4.80 -14.07 -5.89
C PHE A 65 3.43 -14.65 -5.61
N CYS A 66 2.86 -14.37 -4.43
CA CYS A 66 1.47 -14.68 -4.15
C CYS A 66 0.53 -13.85 -5.06
N ARG A 67 -0.70 -14.33 -5.28
CA ARG A 67 -1.67 -13.74 -6.23
C ARG A 67 -1.90 -12.24 -6.01
N ARG A 68 -1.89 -11.79 -4.74
CA ARG A 68 -1.95 -10.36 -4.36
C ARG A 68 -0.81 -9.55 -5.00
N CYS A 69 0.42 -10.03 -4.91
CA CYS A 69 1.61 -9.36 -5.44
C CYS A 69 1.76 -9.54 -6.96
N MET A 70 1.25 -10.63 -7.54
CA MET A 70 1.19 -10.78 -9.00
C MET A 70 0.27 -9.73 -9.63
N VAL A 71 -0.97 -9.63 -9.14
CA VAL A 71 -2.05 -8.84 -9.76
C VAL A 71 -2.02 -7.37 -9.34
N ASN A 72 -1.74 -7.07 -8.07
CA ASN A 72 -2.03 -5.76 -7.48
C ASN A 72 -0.79 -5.10 -6.84
N ARG A 73 0.28 -4.95 -7.63
CA ARG A 73 1.58 -4.37 -7.21
C ARG A 73 1.43 -2.94 -6.66
N GLY A 74 1.31 -2.83 -5.33
CA GLY A 74 1.28 -1.55 -4.60
C GLY A 74 -0.11 -1.04 -4.18
N SER A 75 -1.21 -1.74 -4.50
CA SER A 75 -2.55 -1.37 -4.07
C SER A 75 -3.11 -2.31 -3.00
N ALA A 76 -3.70 -1.75 -1.95
CA ALA A 76 -4.26 -2.52 -0.84
C ALA A 76 -5.51 -3.31 -1.26
N VAL A 77 -5.48 -4.62 -1.09
CA VAL A 77 -6.66 -5.49 -1.19
C VAL A 77 -7.39 -5.56 0.15
N SER A 78 -8.67 -5.98 0.13
CA SER A 78 -9.46 -6.21 1.35
C SER A 78 -10.26 -7.50 1.21
N CYS A 79 -10.41 -8.24 2.31
CA CYS A 79 -11.15 -9.49 2.34
C CYS A 79 -12.65 -9.22 2.43
N ALA A 80 -13.46 -9.81 1.55
CA ALA A 80 -14.92 -9.69 1.57
C ALA A 80 -15.56 -10.15 2.90
N PHE A 81 -14.89 -11.06 3.62
CA PHE A 81 -15.46 -11.73 4.80
C PHE A 81 -14.94 -11.24 6.16
N CYS A 82 -13.92 -10.39 6.23
CA CYS A 82 -13.36 -9.94 7.52
C CYS A 82 -12.65 -8.57 7.42
N PRO A 83 -12.52 -7.82 8.54
CA PRO A 83 -11.87 -6.50 8.54
C PRO A 83 -10.33 -6.52 8.46
N SER A 84 -9.69 -7.69 8.42
CA SER A 84 -8.22 -7.77 8.30
C SER A 84 -7.74 -7.53 6.86
N LYS A 85 -6.50 -7.04 6.74
CA LYS A 85 -5.81 -6.66 5.48
C LYS A 85 -4.49 -7.42 5.27
N THR A 86 -4.05 -8.13 6.30
CA THR A 86 -2.89 -9.02 6.39
C THR A 86 -3.36 -10.46 6.14
N GLY A 87 -2.57 -11.28 5.44
CA GLY A 87 -3.01 -12.60 5.02
C GLY A 87 -2.53 -13.07 3.64
N ALA A 88 -2.73 -14.37 3.40
CA ALA A 88 -2.67 -14.99 2.08
C ALA A 88 -4.03 -14.86 1.38
N PHE A 89 -4.06 -14.14 0.24
CA PHE A 89 -5.28 -13.81 -0.50
C PHE A 89 -5.41 -14.56 -1.83
N LYS A 90 -6.65 -14.84 -2.24
CA LYS A 90 -7.06 -15.25 -3.59
C LYS A 90 -8.27 -14.44 -4.06
N GLN A 91 -8.57 -14.48 -5.36
CA GLN A 91 -9.69 -13.75 -5.96
C GLN A 91 -10.99 -14.56 -5.92
N LEU A 92 -12.11 -13.84 -5.91
CA LEU A 92 -13.47 -14.37 -6.02
C LEU A 92 -13.90 -14.42 -7.49
N ASP A 93 -14.91 -15.22 -7.81
CA ASP A 93 -15.69 -15.22 -9.06
C ASP A 93 -15.97 -13.79 -9.61
N ASN A 94 -16.37 -12.89 -8.72
CA ASN A 94 -16.76 -11.51 -8.99
C ASN A 94 -15.60 -10.48 -8.98
N GLY A 95 -14.35 -10.95 -8.88
CA GLY A 95 -13.14 -10.10 -8.91
C GLY A 95 -12.79 -9.41 -7.57
N MET A 96 -13.62 -9.53 -6.52
CA MET A 96 -13.21 -9.18 -5.15
C MET A 96 -12.13 -10.16 -4.62
N TRP A 97 -11.66 -9.93 -3.39
CA TRP A 97 -10.62 -10.74 -2.75
C TRP A 97 -11.11 -11.35 -1.43
N SER A 98 -10.56 -12.51 -1.08
CA SER A 98 -10.69 -13.12 0.25
C SER A 98 -9.36 -13.71 0.70
N HIS A 99 -9.17 -13.85 2.01
CA HIS A 99 -8.14 -14.74 2.53
C HIS A 99 -8.50 -16.20 2.22
N VAL A 100 -7.50 -17.03 1.94
CA VAL A 100 -7.68 -18.49 1.80
C VAL A 100 -8.25 -19.08 3.09
N VAL A 101 -7.74 -18.67 4.25
CA VAL A 101 -8.27 -19.10 5.54
C VAL A 101 -9.73 -18.67 5.76
N CYS A 102 -10.17 -17.51 5.26
CA CYS A 102 -11.58 -17.12 5.38
C CYS A 102 -12.49 -18.00 4.51
N ALA A 103 -12.05 -18.39 3.31
CA ALA A 103 -12.79 -19.31 2.45
C ALA A 103 -12.88 -20.72 3.04
N LEU A 104 -11.76 -21.26 3.56
CA LEU A 104 -11.72 -22.59 4.19
C LEU A 104 -12.72 -22.76 5.33
N TRP A 105 -12.94 -21.73 6.16
CA TRP A 105 -13.76 -21.83 7.38
C TRP A 105 -15.23 -21.40 7.21
N ILE A 106 -15.62 -20.81 6.08
CA ILE A 106 -17.02 -20.40 5.83
C ILE A 106 -17.69 -21.50 4.99
N ARG A 107 -18.57 -22.28 5.63
CA ARG A 107 -19.13 -23.54 5.10
C ARG A 107 -19.82 -23.44 3.74
N GLU A 108 -20.31 -22.27 3.36
CA GLU A 108 -21.02 -22.04 2.09
C GLU A 108 -20.11 -21.52 0.97
N VAL A 109 -18.82 -21.30 1.27
CA VAL A 109 -17.76 -20.90 0.34
C VAL A 109 -16.94 -22.13 -0.05
N TYR A 110 -16.50 -22.19 -1.31
CA TYR A 110 -15.64 -23.26 -1.82
C TYR A 110 -14.61 -22.72 -2.81
N PHE A 111 -13.67 -23.57 -3.22
CA PHE A 111 -12.71 -23.29 -4.28
C PHE A 111 -13.11 -24.05 -5.54
N ALA A 112 -13.24 -23.36 -6.67
CA ALA A 112 -13.68 -24.01 -7.92
C ALA A 112 -12.65 -25.05 -8.43
N ASN A 113 -11.36 -24.80 -8.17
CA ASN A 113 -10.32 -25.80 -8.31
C ASN A 113 -9.71 -26.11 -6.92
N PRO A 114 -9.83 -27.35 -6.40
CA PRO A 114 -9.33 -27.72 -5.08
C PRO A 114 -7.81 -27.95 -5.02
N VAL A 115 -7.12 -28.05 -6.16
CA VAL A 115 -5.65 -28.17 -6.24
C VAL A 115 -4.99 -26.79 -6.22
N TYR A 116 -5.47 -25.86 -7.05
CA TYR A 116 -4.94 -24.50 -7.11
C TYR A 116 -5.52 -23.56 -6.04
N LEU A 117 -6.59 -23.95 -5.34
CA LEU A 117 -7.34 -23.10 -4.40
C LEU A 117 -7.70 -21.73 -5.00
N GLU A 118 -8.17 -21.70 -6.25
CA GLU A 118 -8.74 -20.53 -6.92
C GLU A 118 -9.62 -20.91 -8.12
N PRO A 119 -10.57 -20.05 -8.55
CA PRO A 119 -11.15 -18.94 -7.79
C PRO A 119 -11.90 -19.40 -6.53
N ILE A 120 -12.25 -18.44 -5.67
CA ILE A 120 -13.15 -18.62 -4.53
C ILE A 120 -14.58 -18.31 -4.96
N GLU A 121 -15.51 -19.23 -4.68
CA GLU A 121 -16.91 -19.15 -5.12
C GLU A 121 -17.89 -19.41 -3.96
N GLY A 122 -19.19 -19.44 -4.23
CA GLY A 122 -20.23 -19.70 -3.22
C GLY A 122 -20.62 -18.47 -2.38
N VAL A 123 -20.08 -17.29 -2.69
CA VAL A 123 -20.32 -16.03 -1.96
C VAL A 123 -21.82 -15.71 -1.83
N ALA A 124 -22.60 -15.99 -2.87
CA ALA A 124 -24.04 -15.79 -2.90
C ALA A 124 -24.83 -16.78 -2.02
N SER A 125 -24.25 -17.95 -1.74
CA SER A 125 -24.84 -19.02 -0.91
C SER A 125 -24.71 -18.73 0.60
N ILE A 126 -23.87 -17.77 1.00
CA ILE A 126 -23.62 -17.43 2.41
C ILE A 126 -24.89 -16.80 3.02
N PRO A 127 -25.55 -17.46 3.99
CA PRO A 127 -26.86 -17.04 4.49
C PRO A 127 -26.79 -15.67 5.19
N ARG A 128 -27.84 -14.85 5.00
CA ARG A 128 -27.85 -13.44 5.45
C ARG A 128 -27.56 -13.27 6.93
N SER A 129 -27.89 -14.27 7.75
CA SER A 129 -27.55 -14.33 9.18
C SER A 129 -26.05 -14.09 9.44
N ARG A 130 -25.13 -14.76 8.74
CA ARG A 130 -23.67 -14.63 8.96
C ARG A 130 -23.15 -13.21 8.77
N TRP A 131 -23.73 -12.46 7.83
CA TRP A 131 -23.43 -11.06 7.54
C TRP A 131 -24.01 -10.08 8.58
N THR A 132 -24.95 -10.54 9.41
CA THR A 132 -25.58 -9.74 10.47
C THR A 132 -25.03 -10.00 11.87
N LEU A 133 -24.23 -11.06 12.04
CA LEU A 133 -23.52 -11.36 13.29
C LEU A 133 -22.50 -10.26 13.63
N VAL A 134 -22.28 -10.06 14.93
CA VAL A 134 -21.24 -9.16 15.44
C VAL A 134 -20.10 -10.00 15.98
N CYS A 135 -18.88 -9.79 15.48
CA CYS A 135 -17.71 -10.51 15.97
C CYS A 135 -17.43 -10.14 17.44
N TYR A 136 -17.51 -11.10 18.35
CA TYR A 136 -17.38 -10.84 19.79
C TYR A 136 -15.96 -10.41 20.21
N ILE A 137 -14.98 -10.66 19.35
CA ILE A 137 -13.58 -10.23 19.50
C ILE A 137 -13.48 -8.75 19.14
N CYS A 138 -13.51 -8.39 17.84
CA CYS A 138 -13.28 -7.03 17.34
C CYS A 138 -14.49 -6.06 17.48
N LYS A 139 -15.66 -6.57 17.89
CA LYS A 139 -16.93 -5.83 18.08
C LYS A 139 -17.53 -5.20 16.81
N GLN A 140 -17.16 -5.67 15.62
CA GLN A 140 -17.67 -5.16 14.34
C GLN A 140 -18.77 -6.05 13.73
N LYS A 141 -19.70 -5.41 13.02
CA LYS A 141 -20.73 -6.02 12.17
C LYS A 141 -20.35 -5.85 10.70
N THR A 142 -19.26 -6.51 10.29
CA THR A 142 -18.63 -6.42 8.97
C THR A 142 -18.33 -7.82 8.46
N GLY A 143 -18.26 -8.04 7.14
CA GLY A 143 -17.96 -9.36 6.57
C GLY A 143 -18.93 -10.46 7.00
N ALA A 144 -18.45 -11.70 7.10
CA ALA A 144 -19.22 -12.88 7.48
C ALA A 144 -18.57 -13.59 8.67
N CYS A 145 -19.34 -13.86 9.73
CA CYS A 145 -18.82 -14.57 10.91
C CYS A 145 -19.07 -16.09 10.85
N ILE A 146 -18.10 -16.84 11.38
CA ILE A 146 -18.29 -18.21 11.85
C ILE A 146 -18.76 -18.20 13.31
N GLN A 147 -19.14 -19.36 13.84
CA GLN A 147 -19.58 -19.52 15.23
C GLN A 147 -18.86 -20.69 15.90
N CYS A 148 -18.77 -20.62 17.23
CA CYS A 148 -18.19 -21.67 18.07
C CYS A 148 -18.90 -23.02 17.87
N ALA A 149 -18.12 -24.09 17.66
CA ALA A 149 -18.63 -25.45 17.40
C ALA A 149 -19.27 -26.13 18.63
N ALA A 150 -19.11 -25.56 19.84
CA ALA A 150 -19.72 -26.11 21.05
C ALA A 150 -21.26 -26.00 21.01
N ARG A 151 -21.96 -27.10 21.31
CA ARG A 151 -23.44 -27.15 21.32
C ARG A 151 -24.03 -26.03 22.18
N LYS A 152 -25.08 -25.37 21.65
CA LYS A 152 -25.77 -24.21 22.24
C LYS A 152 -24.92 -22.93 22.36
N CYS A 153 -23.66 -22.90 21.93
CA CYS A 153 -22.88 -21.66 21.90
C CYS A 153 -23.26 -20.80 20.67
N THR A 154 -23.59 -19.52 20.90
CA THR A 154 -23.93 -18.57 19.83
C THR A 154 -22.79 -17.60 19.50
N GLN A 155 -21.65 -17.67 20.21
CA GLN A 155 -20.51 -16.76 20.03
C GLN A 155 -20.02 -16.77 18.59
N ALA A 156 -20.09 -15.59 17.94
CA ALA A 156 -19.73 -15.38 16.55
C ALA A 156 -18.44 -14.57 16.41
N TYR A 157 -17.61 -14.90 15.42
CA TYR A 157 -16.33 -14.25 15.17
C TYR A 157 -15.87 -14.37 13.72
N HIS A 158 -15.02 -13.44 13.28
CA HIS A 158 -14.28 -13.59 12.02
C HIS A 158 -13.19 -14.64 12.18
N VAL A 159 -12.94 -15.39 11.11
CA VAL A 159 -11.89 -16.43 11.05
C VAL A 159 -10.52 -15.86 11.41
N THR A 160 -10.14 -14.72 10.82
CA THR A 160 -8.88 -14.01 11.11
C THR A 160 -8.83 -13.44 12.52
N CYS A 161 -9.94 -12.95 13.08
CA CYS A 161 -9.96 -12.50 14.48
C CYS A 161 -9.76 -13.67 15.46
N ALA A 162 -10.28 -14.86 15.15
CA ALA A 162 -10.05 -16.05 15.97
C ALA A 162 -8.59 -16.52 15.89
N LYS A 163 -8.02 -16.58 14.68
CA LYS A 163 -6.60 -16.91 14.46
C LYS A 163 -5.67 -15.92 15.17
N ARG A 164 -5.89 -14.61 15.02
CA ARG A 164 -5.13 -13.54 15.71
C ARG A 164 -5.19 -13.63 17.23
N ALA A 165 -6.32 -14.12 17.74
CA ALA A 165 -6.59 -14.22 19.16
C ALA A 165 -6.12 -15.53 19.81
N GLY A 166 -5.46 -16.43 19.06
CA GLY A 166 -5.02 -17.73 19.59
C GLY A 166 -6.17 -18.64 20.03
N LEU A 167 -7.39 -18.45 19.48
CA LEU A 167 -8.49 -19.36 19.74
C LEU A 167 -8.18 -20.75 19.17
N TYR A 168 -8.69 -21.80 19.82
CA TYR A 168 -8.58 -23.16 19.30
C TYR A 168 -9.27 -23.22 17.93
N MET A 169 -8.51 -23.61 16.90
CA MET A 169 -8.92 -23.74 15.51
C MET A 169 -8.17 -24.94 14.90
N ALA A 170 -8.81 -26.11 14.87
CA ALA A 170 -8.22 -27.33 14.35
C ALA A 170 -8.72 -27.69 12.94
N MET A 171 -7.79 -28.15 12.10
CA MET A 171 -8.04 -28.77 10.80
C MET A 171 -7.69 -30.26 10.90
N GLU A 172 -8.63 -31.10 11.37
CA GLU A 172 -8.36 -32.49 11.80
C GLU A 172 -7.86 -33.43 10.68
N LYS A 173 -7.92 -33.00 9.42
CA LYS A 173 -7.40 -33.70 8.24
C LYS A 173 -6.64 -32.76 7.30
N GLY A 174 -5.98 -31.74 7.85
CA GLY A 174 -5.27 -30.72 7.08
C GLY A 174 -6.18 -29.86 6.20
N VAL A 175 -5.59 -29.15 5.22
CA VAL A 175 -6.33 -28.25 4.32
C VAL A 175 -7.17 -29.02 3.31
N GLN A 176 -6.66 -30.13 2.76
CA GLN A 176 -7.39 -30.96 1.80
C GLN A 176 -8.60 -31.63 2.45
N GLY A 177 -8.48 -32.04 3.72
CA GLY A 177 -9.61 -32.47 4.53
C GLY A 177 -10.67 -31.38 4.68
N ALA A 178 -10.25 -30.14 4.96
CA ALA A 178 -11.15 -29.00 5.08
C ALA A 178 -11.84 -28.62 3.75
N VAL A 179 -11.13 -28.73 2.63
CA VAL A 179 -11.67 -28.51 1.27
C VAL A 179 -12.65 -29.64 0.88
N ALA A 180 -12.39 -30.88 1.28
CA ALA A 180 -13.26 -32.03 0.99
C ALA A 180 -14.48 -32.11 1.93
N SER A 181 -14.36 -31.70 3.20
CA SER A 181 -15.48 -31.60 4.14
C SER A 181 -15.23 -30.60 5.26
N ASN A 182 -16.17 -29.65 5.38
CA ASN A 182 -16.23 -28.65 6.44
C ASN A 182 -16.45 -29.23 7.86
N ASP A 183 -16.68 -30.53 8.02
CA ASP A 183 -16.83 -31.15 9.35
C ASP A 183 -15.49 -31.57 9.99
N THR A 184 -14.37 -31.52 9.24
CA THR A 184 -13.02 -31.64 9.81
C THR A 184 -12.52 -30.33 10.45
N LEU A 185 -13.34 -29.29 10.47
CA LEU A 185 -13.01 -27.96 10.99
C LEU A 185 -13.74 -27.68 12.30
N LYS A 186 -12.98 -27.51 13.38
CA LYS A 186 -13.52 -27.22 14.71
C LYS A 186 -12.85 -26.00 15.32
N SER A 187 -13.64 -24.98 15.65
CA SER A 187 -13.17 -23.82 16.41
C SER A 187 -14.04 -23.55 17.63
N TYR A 188 -13.40 -23.03 18.68
CA TYR A 188 -14.05 -22.72 19.95
C TYR A 188 -13.69 -21.30 20.42
N CYS A 189 -14.66 -20.61 21.03
CA CYS A 189 -14.40 -19.40 21.81
C CYS A 189 -13.72 -19.73 23.14
N ASP A 190 -13.09 -18.73 23.78
CA ASP A 190 -12.48 -18.76 25.12
C ASP A 190 -13.18 -19.68 26.16
N ARG A 191 -14.51 -19.58 26.31
CA ARG A 191 -15.28 -20.39 27.28
C ARG A 191 -15.34 -21.89 26.97
N HIS A 192 -15.00 -22.29 25.75
CA HIS A 192 -15.06 -23.67 25.24
C HIS A 192 -13.71 -24.16 24.67
N THR A 193 -12.62 -23.41 24.89
CA THR A 193 -11.25 -23.87 24.62
C THR A 193 -10.98 -25.21 25.33
N PRO A 194 -10.47 -26.25 24.63
CA PRO A 194 -10.19 -27.56 25.22
C PRO A 194 -9.22 -27.49 26.41
N GLY A 195 -9.39 -28.39 27.39
CA GLY A 195 -8.66 -28.32 28.67
C GLY A 195 -7.14 -28.51 28.62
N HIS A 196 -6.56 -28.90 27.48
CA HIS A 196 -5.11 -28.96 27.26
C HIS A 196 -4.51 -27.64 26.76
N MET A 197 -5.35 -26.69 26.34
CA MET A 197 -4.94 -25.35 25.91
C MET A 197 -5.12 -24.37 27.05
N ASP A 198 -4.12 -23.51 27.25
CA ASP A 198 -4.25 -22.41 28.21
C ASP A 198 -5.33 -21.41 27.75
N LYS A 199 -6.12 -20.95 28.72
CA LYS A 199 -7.19 -19.97 28.53
C LYS A 199 -6.68 -18.54 28.70
N GLU A 200 -5.63 -18.31 29.48
CA GLU A 200 -5.10 -16.97 29.71
C GLU A 200 -4.45 -16.41 28.43
N THR A 201 -3.62 -17.21 27.75
CA THR A 201 -3.08 -16.94 26.41
C THR A 201 -4.18 -16.56 25.40
N ALA A 202 -5.30 -17.28 25.39
CA ALA A 202 -6.43 -16.99 24.51
C ALA A 202 -7.15 -15.67 24.88
N LEU A 203 -7.26 -15.34 26.17
CA LEU A 203 -7.82 -14.06 26.63
C LEU A 203 -6.88 -12.88 26.31
N GLU A 204 -5.57 -13.06 26.44
CA GLU A 204 -4.55 -12.08 26.07
C GLU A 204 -4.56 -11.83 24.54
N GLY A 205 -4.65 -12.89 23.74
CA GLY A 205 -4.82 -12.80 22.28
C GLY A 205 -6.10 -12.07 21.87
N ILE A 206 -7.23 -12.31 22.56
CA ILE A 206 -8.48 -11.55 22.39
C ILE A 206 -8.25 -10.06 22.71
N TYR A 207 -7.48 -9.73 23.75
CA TYR A 207 -7.16 -8.34 24.11
C TYR A 207 -6.26 -7.65 23.07
N LYS A 208 -5.13 -8.27 22.69
CA LYS A 208 -4.24 -7.80 21.61
C LYS A 208 -5.01 -7.56 20.30
N THR A 209 -5.91 -8.48 19.93
CA THR A 209 -6.78 -8.35 18.75
C THR A 209 -7.77 -7.18 18.88
N ARG A 210 -8.34 -6.94 20.05
CA ARG A 210 -9.22 -5.77 20.30
C ARG A 210 -8.46 -4.45 20.17
N MET A 211 -7.26 -4.38 20.74
CA MET A 211 -6.38 -3.21 20.67
C MET A 211 -6.02 -2.89 19.21
N PHE A 212 -5.65 -3.90 18.41
CA PHE A 212 -5.38 -3.76 16.98
C PHE A 212 -6.53 -3.08 16.22
N PHE A 213 -7.74 -3.63 16.29
CA PHE A 213 -8.88 -3.08 15.53
C PHE A 213 -9.36 -1.73 16.06
N ARG A 214 -9.24 -1.47 17.37
CA ARG A 214 -9.55 -0.15 17.97
C ARG A 214 -8.59 0.92 17.46
N ASP A 215 -7.29 0.66 17.54
CA ASP A 215 -6.25 1.63 17.18
C ASP A 215 -6.20 1.84 15.65
N SER A 216 -6.38 0.77 14.86
CA SER A 216 -6.50 0.83 13.39
C SER A 216 -7.70 1.68 12.92
N HIS A 217 -8.86 1.52 13.55
CA HIS A 217 -10.05 2.33 13.26
C HIS A 217 -9.88 3.81 13.67
N SER A 218 -9.18 4.07 14.80
CA SER A 218 -8.80 5.43 15.21
C SER A 218 -7.87 6.10 14.19
N LEU A 219 -6.85 5.38 13.73
CA LEU A 219 -5.93 5.83 12.68
C LEU A 219 -6.64 6.09 11.36
N SER A 220 -7.59 5.24 10.94
CA SER A 220 -8.42 5.49 9.75
C SER A 220 -9.16 6.81 9.87
N ARG A 221 -9.92 7.02 10.96
CA ARG A 221 -10.66 8.26 11.19
C ARG A 221 -9.77 9.50 11.19
N LYS A 222 -8.55 9.41 11.74
CA LYS A 222 -7.55 10.49 11.71
C LYS A 222 -7.09 10.77 10.27
N ASN A 223 -6.82 9.73 9.48
CA ASN A 223 -6.42 9.86 8.08
C ASN A 223 -7.55 10.41 7.19
N ASP A 224 -8.80 9.98 7.42
CA ASP A 224 -9.99 10.47 6.71
C ASP A 224 -10.24 11.96 7.01
N ARG A 225 -10.08 12.36 8.28
CA ARG A 225 -10.12 13.77 8.71
C ARG A 225 -9.01 14.60 8.03
N LEU A 226 -7.76 14.17 8.11
CA LEU A 226 -6.62 14.85 7.48
C LEU A 226 -6.78 14.94 5.95
N ALA A 227 -7.34 13.91 5.32
CA ALA A 227 -7.66 13.93 3.90
C ALA A 227 -8.77 14.93 3.54
N SER A 228 -9.76 15.13 4.43
CA SER A 228 -10.80 16.16 4.29
C SER A 228 -10.23 17.57 4.48
N GLU A 229 -9.47 17.79 5.55
CA GLU A 229 -8.79 19.07 5.84
C GLU A 229 -7.85 19.47 4.69
N ARG A 230 -7.09 18.53 4.12
CA ARG A 230 -6.25 18.77 2.93
C ARG A 230 -7.05 19.10 1.67
N ARG A 231 -8.24 18.51 1.47
CA ARG A 231 -9.15 18.89 0.36
C ARG A 231 -9.68 20.31 0.55
N GLN A 232 -10.05 20.69 1.77
CA GLN A 232 -10.52 22.04 2.09
C GLN A 232 -9.41 23.08 1.92
N ALA A 233 -8.20 22.83 2.44
CA ALA A 233 -7.04 23.70 2.26
C ALA A 233 -6.72 23.92 0.77
N ASN A 234 -6.76 22.85 -0.05
CA ASN A 234 -6.54 22.98 -1.49
C ASN A 234 -7.65 23.77 -2.20
N ARG A 235 -8.91 23.71 -1.75
CA ARG A 235 -10.03 24.50 -2.30
C ARG A 235 -9.89 26.01 -2.01
N VAL A 236 -9.35 26.38 -0.86
CA VAL A 236 -9.20 27.79 -0.44
C VAL A 236 -7.95 28.46 -1.04
N ASN A 237 -6.97 27.67 -1.48
CA ASN A 237 -5.71 28.16 -2.05
C ASN A 237 -5.87 28.75 -3.46
N ARG A 238 -6.28 30.03 -3.55
CA ARG A 238 -6.53 30.74 -4.82
C ARG A 238 -5.32 30.82 -5.78
N PHE A 239 -4.10 30.78 -5.23
CA PHE A 239 -2.85 31.03 -5.96
C PHE A 239 -1.78 29.92 -5.83
N LYS A 240 -2.05 28.81 -5.13
CA LYS A 240 -1.03 27.75 -4.90
C LYS A 240 -0.88 26.85 -6.13
N TRP A 241 0.22 27.02 -6.85
CA TRP A 241 0.53 26.28 -8.09
C TRP A 241 1.16 24.89 -7.87
N LYS A 242 1.59 24.53 -6.64
CA LYS A 242 2.28 23.27 -6.32
C LYS A 242 1.88 22.71 -4.95
N THR A 243 1.90 21.39 -4.79
CA THR A 243 1.88 20.71 -3.47
C THR A 243 3.18 20.98 -2.70
N GLU A 244 3.26 20.67 -1.40
CA GLU A 244 4.55 20.54 -0.70
C GLU A 244 5.55 19.64 -1.46
N ASN A 245 5.07 18.50 -2.00
CA ASN A 245 5.86 17.56 -2.82
C ASN A 245 6.17 18.08 -4.26
N GLY A 246 6.10 19.38 -4.51
CA GLY A 246 6.42 20.02 -5.79
C GLY A 246 5.46 19.76 -6.98
N THR A 247 4.52 18.83 -6.85
CA THR A 247 3.57 18.42 -7.91
C THR A 247 2.63 19.57 -8.31
N PRO A 248 2.42 19.86 -9.60
CA PRO A 248 1.55 20.95 -10.03
C PRO A 248 0.07 20.82 -9.60
N ILE A 249 -0.49 21.94 -9.15
CA ILE A 249 -1.90 22.12 -8.80
C ILE A 249 -2.48 23.22 -9.70
N ALA A 250 -3.74 23.05 -10.13
CA ALA A 250 -4.51 24.10 -10.78
C ALA A 250 -4.97 25.14 -9.73
N PRO A 251 -4.53 26.42 -9.79
CA PRO A 251 -4.99 27.42 -8.83
C PRO A 251 -6.48 27.70 -9.03
N GLN A 252 -7.21 27.89 -7.95
CA GLN A 252 -8.66 28.10 -8.00
C GLN A 252 -9.05 29.31 -8.87
N LEU A 253 -8.22 30.36 -8.93
CA LEU A 253 -8.42 31.51 -9.84
C LEU A 253 -8.38 31.13 -11.34
N PHE A 254 -7.48 30.22 -11.73
CA PHE A 254 -7.40 29.72 -13.11
C PHE A 254 -8.65 28.92 -13.46
N VAL A 255 -9.06 28.03 -12.54
CA VAL A 255 -10.26 27.20 -12.68
C VAL A 255 -11.52 28.07 -12.81
N GLU A 256 -11.61 29.15 -12.04
CA GLU A 256 -12.70 30.14 -12.13
C GLU A 256 -12.70 30.87 -13.48
N LYS A 257 -11.56 31.43 -13.92
CA LYS A 257 -11.47 32.13 -15.21
C LYS A 257 -11.81 31.21 -16.39
N VAL A 258 -11.31 29.97 -16.40
CA VAL A 258 -11.64 28.99 -17.45
C VAL A 258 -13.11 28.59 -17.40
N ALA A 259 -13.70 28.40 -16.21
CA ALA A 259 -15.13 28.10 -16.10
C ALA A 259 -16.02 29.24 -16.63
N THR A 260 -15.66 30.50 -16.38
CA THR A 260 -16.36 31.67 -16.94
C THR A 260 -16.28 31.70 -18.47
N ILE A 261 -15.11 31.41 -19.06
CA ILE A 261 -14.92 31.38 -20.51
C ILE A 261 -15.70 30.21 -21.16
N LEU A 262 -15.67 29.01 -20.56
CA LEU A 262 -16.47 27.87 -21.05
C LEU A 262 -17.98 28.13 -20.99
N ASN A 263 -18.43 28.92 -20.01
CA ASN A 263 -19.83 29.30 -19.89
C ASN A 263 -20.23 30.39 -20.90
N SER A 264 -19.40 31.42 -21.13
CA SER A 264 -19.69 32.47 -22.12
C SER A 264 -19.68 31.95 -23.56
N LEU A 265 -18.81 30.99 -23.87
CA LEU A 265 -18.78 30.25 -25.15
C LEU A 265 -19.96 29.27 -25.33
N LYS A 266 -20.90 29.20 -24.37
CA LYS A 266 -22.11 28.35 -24.38
C LYS A 266 -21.84 26.87 -24.68
N VAL A 267 -20.66 26.34 -24.36
CA VAL A 267 -20.23 25.00 -24.80
C VAL A 267 -21.22 23.92 -24.33
N GLY A 268 -21.83 23.21 -25.27
CA GLY A 268 -22.78 22.13 -25.03
C GLY A 268 -22.09 20.79 -24.73
N ASN A 269 -22.77 19.94 -23.96
CA ASN A 269 -22.24 18.64 -23.51
C ASN A 269 -21.73 17.75 -24.66
N GLU A 270 -22.43 17.75 -25.81
CA GLU A 270 -22.18 16.84 -26.93
C GLU A 270 -20.93 17.16 -27.77
N GLY A 271 -20.49 18.43 -27.79
CA GLY A 271 -19.21 18.82 -28.38
C GLY A 271 -18.05 18.52 -27.43
N LEU A 272 -18.28 18.70 -26.13
CA LEU A 272 -17.26 18.66 -25.09
C LEU A 272 -16.79 17.22 -24.80
N ALA A 273 -17.71 16.25 -24.78
CA ALA A 273 -17.37 14.82 -24.72
C ALA A 273 -16.50 14.36 -25.90
N ARG A 274 -16.57 15.05 -27.05
CA ARG A 274 -15.80 14.77 -28.26
C ARG A 274 -14.34 15.20 -28.15
N MET A 275 -14.08 16.34 -27.49
CA MET A 275 -12.73 16.85 -27.19
C MET A 275 -12.03 16.11 -26.05
N LEU A 276 -12.77 15.50 -25.12
CA LEU A 276 -12.21 14.93 -23.87
C LEU A 276 -12.06 13.40 -23.88
N ARG A 277 -12.25 12.73 -25.02
CA ARG A 277 -11.96 11.29 -25.15
C ARG A 277 -10.48 11.02 -24.82
N GLY A 278 -10.23 10.30 -23.72
CA GLY A 278 -8.91 10.01 -23.18
C GLY A 278 -8.48 10.83 -21.95
N LEU A 279 -9.31 11.76 -21.43
CA LEU A 279 -8.99 12.57 -20.24
C LEU A 279 -9.92 12.36 -19.03
N THR A 280 -11.09 11.73 -19.22
CA THR A 280 -12.06 11.43 -18.15
C THR A 280 -12.83 10.15 -18.44
N ASP A 281 -13.05 9.30 -17.43
CA ASP A 281 -13.90 8.11 -17.56
C ASP A 281 -15.37 8.49 -17.83
N ALA A 282 -15.88 8.05 -18.98
CA ALA A 282 -17.21 8.42 -19.49
C ALA A 282 -18.39 7.81 -18.70
N SER A 283 -18.13 6.91 -17.76
CA SER A 283 -19.11 6.12 -17.01
C SER A 283 -19.83 6.87 -15.87
N SER A 284 -19.45 8.12 -15.59
CA SER A 284 -19.96 8.90 -14.44
C SER A 284 -20.96 10.02 -14.77
N ALA A 285 -21.44 10.08 -16.02
CA ALA A 285 -22.34 11.13 -16.54
C ALA A 285 -23.84 10.89 -16.22
N LYS A 286 -24.19 10.77 -14.94
CA LYS A 286 -25.55 11.16 -14.47
C LYS A 286 -25.54 12.64 -14.08
N GLU A 287 -26.72 13.24 -14.02
CA GLU A 287 -26.91 14.70 -13.96
C GLU A 287 -26.10 15.37 -12.83
N ILE A 288 -25.09 16.15 -13.22
CA ILE A 288 -24.24 16.93 -12.33
C ILE A 288 -24.22 18.37 -12.85
N ASN A 289 -24.40 19.32 -11.92
CA ASN A 289 -24.43 20.76 -12.18
C ASN A 289 -23.36 21.20 -13.20
N LYS A 290 -23.80 21.87 -14.27
CA LYS A 290 -22.98 22.35 -15.39
C LYS A 290 -21.75 23.14 -14.94
N GLU A 291 -21.89 23.95 -13.89
CA GLU A 291 -20.80 24.76 -13.32
C GLU A 291 -19.74 23.89 -12.62
N ALA A 292 -20.14 22.81 -11.96
CA ALA A 292 -19.21 21.86 -11.35
C ALA A 292 -18.41 21.08 -12.42
N ASN A 293 -19.02 20.79 -13.57
CA ASN A 293 -18.32 20.16 -14.69
C ASN A 293 -17.31 21.13 -15.34
N PHE A 294 -17.64 22.40 -15.55
CA PHE A 294 -16.67 23.40 -16.02
C PHE A 294 -15.48 23.56 -15.05
N LYS A 295 -15.71 23.52 -13.73
CA LYS A 295 -14.62 23.58 -12.73
C LYS A 295 -13.75 22.31 -12.73
N LYS A 296 -14.32 21.11 -12.93
CA LYS A 296 -13.53 19.89 -13.19
C LYS A 296 -12.65 20.05 -14.44
N ILE A 297 -13.22 20.51 -15.55
CA ILE A 297 -12.52 20.68 -16.83
C ILE A 297 -11.37 21.70 -16.72
N GLY A 298 -11.60 22.85 -16.07
CA GLY A 298 -10.55 23.84 -15.83
C GLY A 298 -9.35 23.27 -15.06
N SER A 299 -9.59 22.44 -14.04
CA SER A 299 -8.50 21.79 -13.29
C SER A 299 -7.78 20.68 -14.08
N ALA A 300 -8.49 19.93 -14.93
CA ALA A 300 -7.91 18.94 -15.84
C ALA A 300 -7.02 19.58 -16.92
N ILE A 301 -7.51 20.65 -17.58
CA ILE A 301 -6.74 21.41 -18.58
C ILE A 301 -5.45 21.96 -17.95
N CYS A 302 -5.55 22.59 -16.78
CA CYS A 302 -4.37 23.13 -16.09
C CYS A 302 -3.35 22.04 -15.78
N ARG A 303 -3.78 20.88 -15.25
CA ARG A 303 -2.89 19.73 -14.95
C ARG A 303 -2.17 19.25 -16.20
N TYR A 304 -2.88 19.08 -17.32
CA TYR A 304 -2.27 18.69 -18.59
C TYR A 304 -1.21 19.71 -19.06
N TRP A 305 -1.53 21.02 -19.02
CA TRP A 305 -0.60 22.08 -19.42
C TRP A 305 0.64 22.13 -18.53
N CYS A 306 0.50 21.98 -17.21
CA CYS A 306 1.64 21.94 -16.29
C CYS A 306 2.56 20.75 -16.59
N LEU A 307 2.01 19.53 -16.63
CA LEU A 307 2.80 18.31 -16.93
C LEU A 307 3.45 18.38 -18.32
N LYS A 308 2.78 18.96 -19.31
CA LYS A 308 3.33 19.13 -20.67
C LYS A 308 4.44 20.19 -20.72
N ARG A 309 4.44 21.21 -19.85
CA ARG A 309 5.57 22.15 -19.68
C ARG A 309 6.75 21.51 -18.95
N GLU A 310 6.50 20.72 -17.90
CA GLU A 310 7.56 20.01 -17.16
C GLU A 310 8.26 18.98 -18.05
N ALA A 311 7.50 18.17 -18.80
CA ALA A 311 8.05 17.25 -19.81
C ALA A 311 8.83 17.95 -20.94
N LYS A 312 8.55 19.24 -21.21
CA LYS A 312 9.30 20.11 -22.15
C LYS A 312 10.42 20.91 -21.49
N LYS A 313 10.76 20.67 -20.22
CA LYS A 313 11.73 21.47 -19.43
C LYS A 313 11.47 22.99 -19.52
N GLY A 314 10.20 23.39 -19.52
CA GLY A 314 9.76 24.79 -19.56
C GLY A 314 9.52 25.40 -20.94
N ALA A 315 10.00 24.76 -22.03
CA ALA A 315 9.88 25.28 -23.39
C ALA A 315 8.42 25.51 -23.83
N PRO A 316 8.13 26.54 -24.66
CA PRO A 316 6.77 26.95 -24.96
C PRO A 316 5.91 25.84 -25.57
N LEU A 317 4.63 25.81 -25.16
CA LEU A 317 3.66 24.83 -25.66
C LEU A 317 3.19 25.17 -27.08
N ILE A 318 2.90 26.45 -27.32
CA ILE A 318 2.56 27.01 -28.62
C ILE A 318 3.84 27.51 -29.29
N ARG A 319 4.10 27.06 -30.52
CA ARG A 319 5.06 27.73 -31.42
C ARG A 319 4.27 28.76 -32.22
N ILE A 320 4.41 30.03 -31.86
CA ILE A 320 3.90 31.15 -32.67
C ILE A 320 4.65 31.12 -34.00
N ARG A 321 3.96 31.29 -35.14
CA ARG A 321 4.61 31.44 -36.45
C ARG A 321 5.14 32.87 -36.55
N ALA A 322 6.33 33.05 -37.09
CA ALA A 322 7.08 34.32 -37.07
C ALA A 322 6.55 35.39 -38.06
N LEU A 323 5.23 35.58 -38.13
CA LEU A 323 4.55 36.60 -38.93
C LEU A 323 3.72 37.58 -38.09
N ASP A 324 3.46 37.26 -36.82
CA ASP A 324 2.73 38.12 -35.87
C ASP A 324 3.68 38.86 -34.89
N TYR A 325 4.97 39.03 -35.25
CA TYR A 325 5.99 39.60 -34.36
C TYR A 325 6.24 41.09 -34.62
N GLU A 326 5.21 41.90 -34.42
CA GLU A 326 5.38 43.31 -34.06
C GLU A 326 4.57 43.61 -32.79
N PHE A 327 5.11 44.53 -31.97
CA PHE A 327 4.66 44.91 -30.62
C PHE A 327 4.94 43.93 -29.45
N ILE A 328 5.28 44.55 -28.31
CA ILE A 328 5.51 43.97 -26.98
C ILE A 328 6.78 43.10 -26.82
N THR A 329 7.95 43.73 -27.01
CA THR A 329 9.12 43.44 -26.16
C THR A 329 9.07 44.33 -24.91
N PRO A 330 9.06 43.78 -23.68
CA PRO A 330 9.36 44.56 -22.48
C PRO A 330 10.87 44.89 -22.45
N GLU A 331 11.23 46.13 -22.14
CA GLU A 331 12.63 46.50 -21.94
C GLU A 331 13.23 45.80 -20.71
N PRO A 332 14.53 45.45 -20.72
CA PRO A 332 15.23 45.03 -19.51
C PRO A 332 15.31 46.20 -18.51
N PRO A 333 15.21 45.94 -17.19
CA PRO A 333 15.16 47.01 -16.20
C PRO A 333 16.44 47.84 -16.19
N THR A 334 16.31 49.14 -16.46
CA THR A 334 17.40 50.12 -16.39
C THR A 334 17.96 50.21 -14.99
N ARG A 335 19.28 50.04 -14.84
CA ARG A 335 20.00 50.31 -13.59
C ARG A 335 19.97 51.82 -13.30
N PRO A 336 19.62 52.28 -12.08
CA PRO A 336 19.63 53.71 -11.77
C PRO A 336 21.05 54.26 -11.70
N THR A 337 21.31 55.39 -12.37
CA THR A 337 22.61 56.08 -12.38
C THR A 337 22.45 57.59 -12.31
N THR A 338 22.61 58.15 -11.10
CA THR A 338 22.94 59.57 -10.84
C THR A 338 23.51 59.70 -9.42
N ASN A 339 24.50 60.56 -9.12
CA ASN A 339 25.63 61.06 -9.89
C ASN A 339 26.54 61.86 -8.92
N ALA A 340 27.84 61.60 -8.88
CA ALA A 340 28.84 62.52 -8.33
C ALA A 340 30.27 62.11 -8.76
N ALA A 341 30.93 63.02 -9.49
CA ALA A 341 32.34 63.44 -9.44
C ALA A 341 33.52 62.44 -9.18
N GLU A 342 34.71 62.60 -9.78
CA GLU A 342 35.18 63.48 -10.88
C GLU A 342 36.55 62.99 -11.42
N ILE A 343 36.82 63.28 -12.70
CA ILE A 343 38.13 63.67 -13.30
C ILE A 343 39.38 62.74 -13.22
N SER A 344 39.86 62.36 -14.42
CA SER A 344 41.25 61.96 -14.79
C SER A 344 41.78 60.59 -14.30
N SER A 345 42.64 59.85 -15.02
CA SER A 345 43.42 60.16 -16.25
C SER A 345 43.48 58.99 -17.26
N LYS A 346 43.69 59.35 -18.53
CA LYS A 346 44.56 58.75 -19.58
C LYS A 346 45.41 57.49 -19.22
N GLU A 347 45.72 56.55 -20.13
CA GLU A 347 45.74 56.62 -21.60
C GLU A 347 45.60 55.24 -22.32
N SER A 348 45.85 55.24 -23.64
CA SER A 348 45.82 54.19 -24.69
C SER A 348 46.75 52.95 -24.50
N VAL A 349 46.69 51.80 -25.22
CA VAL A 349 45.81 51.19 -26.28
C VAL A 349 46.18 49.69 -26.48
N SER A 350 45.38 48.94 -27.26
CA SER A 350 45.68 47.68 -28.01
C SER A 350 45.82 46.32 -27.31
N ASP A 351 45.01 45.39 -27.84
CA ASP A 351 45.30 43.98 -28.20
C ASP A 351 45.28 42.80 -27.19
N LYS A 352 45.01 41.64 -27.80
CA LYS A 352 44.78 40.26 -27.32
C LYS A 352 45.83 39.34 -28.01
N PRO A 353 45.95 38.01 -27.72
CA PRO A 353 45.13 37.14 -26.85
C PRO A 353 45.96 36.29 -25.84
N GLU A 354 45.26 35.36 -25.15
CA GLU A 354 45.67 33.99 -24.71
C GLU A 354 47.16 33.72 -24.33
N ALA A 355 47.48 33.09 -23.19
CA ALA A 355 46.80 31.95 -22.55
C ALA A 355 47.11 31.80 -21.03
N ASP A 356 46.48 30.79 -20.41
CA ASP A 356 46.85 30.00 -19.22
C ASP A 356 47.79 30.60 -18.15
N ASP A 357 47.25 30.88 -16.95
CA ASP A 357 47.65 30.16 -15.72
C ASP A 357 46.63 30.32 -14.57
N VAL A 358 46.49 29.34 -13.68
CA VAL A 358 45.70 29.44 -12.42
C VAL A 358 46.29 28.57 -11.31
N PRO A 359 46.89 29.20 -10.28
CA PRO A 359 46.92 28.58 -8.95
C PRO A 359 46.60 29.55 -7.79
N GLN A 360 46.37 28.96 -6.60
CA GLN A 360 46.23 29.58 -5.26
C GLN A 360 44.85 30.27 -5.01
N MET A 361 43.99 29.80 -4.11
CA MET A 361 44.10 29.72 -2.63
C MET A 361 44.24 31.11 -2.00
N THR A 362 43.28 31.62 -1.24
CA THR A 362 42.96 31.28 0.17
C THR A 362 41.71 32.11 0.61
N ASP A 363 41.00 31.93 1.74
CA ASP A 363 41.04 30.96 2.85
C ASP A 363 39.68 30.91 3.61
N LYS A 364 39.29 29.73 4.12
CA LYS A 364 38.42 29.48 5.32
C LYS A 364 37.00 30.15 5.33
N VAL A 365 36.02 29.81 6.19
CA VAL A 365 35.97 29.24 7.54
C VAL A 365 34.82 28.21 7.71
N LEU A 366 35.19 27.01 8.21
CA LEU A 366 34.49 26.06 9.10
C LEU A 366 32.94 26.03 9.24
N PHE A 367 32.38 24.83 9.03
CA PHE A 367 32.06 23.87 10.13
C PHE A 367 32.72 22.52 9.74
N GLY A 368 33.21 21.61 10.59
CA GLY A 368 32.89 21.30 11.99
C GLY A 368 32.32 19.87 12.05
N HIS A 369 33.14 18.81 11.97
CA HIS A 369 33.67 18.00 13.11
C HIS A 369 32.56 17.51 14.08
N ASP A 370 32.48 16.23 14.52
CA ASP A 370 33.31 15.02 14.30
C ASP A 370 32.49 13.75 14.72
N LEU A 371 32.91 12.53 15.10
CA LEU A 371 34.18 11.82 15.47
C LEU A 371 34.12 10.33 15.03
N GLN A 372 35.27 9.76 14.61
CA GLN A 372 35.78 8.37 14.85
C GLN A 372 34.92 7.12 14.42
N GLN A 373 35.47 6.02 13.87
CA GLN A 373 36.57 5.11 14.27
C GLN A 373 36.29 4.34 15.60
N GLY A 374 36.68 3.07 15.78
CA GLY A 374 37.27 2.10 14.84
C GLY A 374 38.07 0.99 15.55
N PHE A 375 37.52 -0.24 15.61
CA PHE A 375 38.14 -1.49 16.12
C PHE A 375 37.44 -2.68 15.42
N GLY A 376 37.99 -3.88 15.26
CA GLY A 376 39.30 -4.44 15.60
C GLY A 376 39.28 -5.97 15.38
N GLU A 377 40.38 -6.59 14.97
CA GLU A 377 40.45 -8.05 14.74
C GLU A 377 40.74 -8.84 16.03
N ILE A 378 40.37 -10.13 16.09
CA ILE A 378 41.19 -11.28 16.55
C ILE A 378 40.37 -12.59 16.55
N ASP A 379 40.77 -13.49 15.64
CA ASP A 379 40.93 -14.96 15.73
C ASP A 379 39.86 -15.90 16.36
N THR A 380 40.21 -17.19 16.41
CA THR A 380 39.33 -18.36 16.41
C THR A 380 39.86 -19.48 17.32
N SER A 381 38.98 -20.29 17.93
CA SER A 381 39.29 -21.68 18.33
C SER A 381 38.03 -22.49 18.70
N GLU A 382 38.20 -23.81 18.69
CA GLU A 382 37.18 -24.86 18.70
C GLU A 382 36.37 -25.03 20.01
N PHE A 383 35.17 -25.64 19.90
CA PHE A 383 34.74 -26.68 20.83
C PHE A 383 33.77 -27.68 20.14
N ILE A 384 33.88 -28.97 20.47
CA ILE A 384 33.16 -30.08 19.80
C ILE A 384 32.11 -30.70 20.76
N GLY A 385 30.86 -30.97 20.31
CA GLY A 385 29.78 -31.28 21.27
C GLY A 385 28.44 -31.92 20.82
N SER A 386 28.40 -32.82 19.82
CA SER A 386 27.35 -33.85 19.58
C SER A 386 25.82 -33.54 19.61
N ARG A 387 25.15 -33.96 18.52
CA ARG A 387 23.80 -34.59 18.44
C ARG A 387 22.53 -33.79 18.81
N LYS A 388 21.85 -33.29 17.77
CA LYS A 388 20.62 -33.93 17.20
C LYS A 388 20.20 -33.23 15.90
N THR A 389 19.85 -33.99 14.87
CA THR A 389 19.46 -33.45 13.55
C THR A 389 18.03 -32.88 13.56
N LYS A 390 17.91 -31.55 13.55
CA LYS A 390 16.76 -30.87 12.95
C LYS A 390 16.97 -30.81 11.42
N VAL A 391 15.93 -31.10 10.64
CA VAL A 391 15.96 -30.88 9.19
C VAL A 391 15.46 -29.47 8.91
N ASN A 392 16.38 -28.51 8.80
CA ASN A 392 16.04 -27.13 8.43
C ASN A 392 15.92 -27.01 6.90
N CYS A 393 14.73 -27.27 6.33
CA CYS A 393 14.45 -27.09 4.90
C CYS A 393 14.31 -25.60 4.52
N LEU A 394 15.42 -24.87 4.50
CA LEU A 394 15.51 -23.51 3.94
C LEU A 394 15.89 -23.56 2.46
N ALA A 395 14.89 -23.71 1.59
CA ALA A 395 15.06 -23.51 0.14
C ALA A 395 15.14 -22.01 -0.18
N GLY A 396 16.36 -21.45 -0.23
CA GLY A 396 16.54 -20.00 -0.36
C GLY A 396 17.99 -19.52 -0.45
N SER A 397 18.82 -20.17 -1.27
CA SER A 397 20.21 -19.77 -1.48
C SER A 397 20.33 -18.38 -2.11
N ARG A 398 20.82 -17.40 -1.34
CA ARG A 398 21.32 -16.12 -1.88
C ARG A 398 22.83 -16.14 -1.93
N ASN A 399 23.38 -15.95 -3.12
CA ASN A 399 24.69 -15.30 -3.27
C ASN A 399 24.48 -13.78 -3.42
N ILE A 400 25.56 -13.03 -3.20
CA ILE A 400 25.63 -11.56 -3.12
C ILE A 400 25.47 -10.91 -4.50
#